data_AF-A0A832TXU9-F1
#
_entry.id   AF-A0A832TXU9-F1
#
_cell.length_a   1.000
_cell.length_b   1.000
_cell.length_c   1.000
_cell.angle_alpha   90.00
_cell.angle_beta   90.00
_cell.angle_gamma   90.00
#
_symmetry.space_group_name_H-M   'P 1'
#
loop_
_entity.id
_entity.type
_entity.pdbx_description
1 polymer ?
#
loop_
_entity_poly.entity_id
_entity_poly.type
_entity_poly.pdbx_seq_one_letter_code
_entity_poly.pdbx_strand_id
1 'polypeptide(L)'
;MLEYLYVIFWFIFIEMLGLISMPLIGISCDRLADRGYSAAKALGIVLITYLAWLFSYVWGFNRHTILISVFLLCLISGVVYRKQRILPEKKVLFSNELVFAAGFFFFLLIRMYLPEIYRHEKFMDFAFLNAVMRTSSFP
;
A
#
# COMPACT_ATOMS: atom_id res chain seq x y z
N MET A 1 -3.01 -16.44 -18.03
CA MET A 1 -3.98 -15.35 -18.23
C MET A 1 -4.41 -14.71 -16.91
N LEU A 2 -4.68 -15.48 -15.85
CA LEU A 2 -5.05 -14.95 -14.52
C LEU A 2 -3.91 -14.18 -13.80
N GLU A 3 -2.64 -14.54 -14.04
CA GLU A 3 -1.49 -13.93 -13.36
C GLU A 3 -1.33 -12.42 -13.65
N TYR A 4 -1.50 -12.01 -14.92
CA TYR A 4 -1.43 -10.60 -15.31
C TYR A 4 -2.54 -9.77 -14.66
N LEU A 5 -3.71 -10.36 -14.44
CA LEU A 5 -4.80 -9.68 -13.74
C LEU A 5 -4.39 -9.37 -12.29
N TYR A 6 -3.76 -10.31 -11.58
CA TYR A 6 -3.29 -10.04 -10.21
C TYR A 6 -2.28 -8.91 -10.16
N VAL A 7 -1.37 -8.80 -11.14
CA VAL A 7 -0.42 -7.69 -11.23
C VAL A 7 -1.13 -6.36 -11.44
N ILE A 8 -2.11 -6.31 -12.35
CA ILE A 8 -2.90 -5.11 -12.62
C ILE A 8 -3.71 -4.71 -11.37
N PHE A 9 -4.37 -5.67 -10.72
CA PHE A 9 -5.09 -5.44 -9.48
C PHE A 9 -4.17 -4.91 -8.38
N TRP A 10 -2.97 -5.47 -8.24
CA TRP A 10 -2.00 -5.04 -7.24
C TRP A 10 -1.49 -3.62 -7.50
N PHE A 11 -1.19 -3.29 -8.76
CA PHE A 11 -0.78 -1.94 -9.16
C PHE A 11 -1.87 -0.92 -8.82
N ILE A 12 -3.11 -1.17 -9.27
CA ILE A 12 -4.25 -0.29 -8.99
C ILE A 12 -4.51 -0.18 -7.49
N PHE A 13 -4.36 -1.27 -6.75
CA PHE A 13 -4.54 -1.27 -5.30
C PHE A 13 -3.53 -0.32 -4.62
N ILE A 14 -2.24 -0.41 -4.95
CA ILE A 14 -1.22 0.49 -4.40
C ILE A 14 -1.50 1.95 -4.79
N GLU A 15 -1.93 2.21 -6.04
CA GLU A 15 -2.33 3.55 -6.47
C GLU A 15 -3.47 4.11 -5.60
N MET A 16 -4.52 3.32 -5.40
CA MET A 16 -5.63 3.69 -4.53
C MET A 16 -5.18 3.96 -3.10
N LEU A 17 -4.26 3.17 -2.56
CA LEU A 17 -3.70 3.41 -1.22
C LEU A 17 -2.92 4.72 -1.15
N GLY A 18 -2.16 5.05 -2.20
CA GLY A 18 -1.48 6.34 -2.33
C GLY A 18 -2.46 7.50 -2.27
N LEU A 19 -3.53 7.45 -3.07
CA LEU A 19 -4.57 8.48 -3.08
C LEU A 19 -5.32 8.61 -1.75
N ILE A 20 -5.65 7.49 -1.11
CA ILE A 20 -6.30 7.48 0.20
C ILE A 20 -5.38 8.08 1.27
N SER A 21 -4.06 7.85 1.20
CA SER A 21 -3.13 8.27 2.27
C SER A 21 -2.53 9.65 2.05
N MET A 22 -2.67 10.18 0.84
CA MET A 22 -2.24 11.51 0.43
C MET A 22 -2.66 12.66 1.37
N PRO A 23 -3.94 12.80 1.78
CA PRO A 23 -4.31 13.87 2.71
C PRO A 23 -3.68 13.70 4.10
N LEU A 24 -3.35 12.46 4.50
CA LEU A 24 -2.73 12.18 5.80
C LEU A 24 -1.25 12.57 5.81
N ILE A 25 -0.50 12.18 4.77
CA ILE A 25 0.91 12.58 4.65
C ILE A 25 1.05 14.09 4.45
N GLY A 26 0.07 14.71 3.79
CA GLY A 26 0.01 16.15 3.59
C GLY A 26 -0.09 16.96 4.90
N ILE A 27 -0.40 16.36 6.05
CA ILE A 27 -0.34 17.03 7.35
C ILE A 27 1.11 17.19 7.84
N SER A 28 1.93 16.13 7.69
CA SER A 28 3.29 16.07 8.22
C SER A 28 4.35 16.56 7.24
N CYS A 29 4.08 16.42 5.94
CA CYS A 29 5.00 16.72 4.85
C CYS A 29 4.50 17.84 3.93
N ASP A 30 3.66 18.75 4.44
CA ASP A 30 3.10 19.89 3.70
C ASP A 30 4.17 20.81 3.07
N ARG A 31 5.34 20.91 3.70
CA ARG A 31 6.47 21.74 3.27
C ARG A 31 7.32 21.15 2.15
N LEU A 32 7.15 19.87 1.79
CA LEU A 32 7.91 19.26 0.71
C LEU A 32 7.38 19.75 -0.65
N ALA A 33 8.24 19.77 -1.67
CA ALA A 33 7.87 20.20 -3.03
C ALA A 33 6.72 19.37 -3.63
N ASP A 34 6.61 18.10 -3.25
CA ASP A 34 5.55 17.18 -3.64
C ASP A 34 4.45 17.00 -2.59
N ARG A 35 4.50 17.78 -1.50
CA ARG A 35 3.59 17.70 -0.35
C ARG A 35 3.53 16.30 0.29
N GLY A 36 4.63 15.53 0.18
CA GLY A 36 4.76 14.18 0.72
C GLY A 36 4.14 13.08 -0.14
N TYR A 37 3.67 13.38 -1.35
CA TYR A 37 3.00 12.40 -2.21
C TYR A 37 3.85 11.16 -2.52
N SER A 38 5.17 11.32 -2.67
CA SER A 38 6.11 10.21 -2.87
C SER A 38 6.03 9.15 -1.76
N ALA A 39 5.78 9.56 -0.52
CA ALA A 39 5.65 8.66 0.64
C ALA A 39 4.21 8.18 0.87
N ALA A 40 3.21 8.72 0.15
CA ALA A 40 1.80 8.42 0.40
C ALA A 40 1.46 6.93 0.19
N LYS A 41 1.99 6.32 -0.88
CA LYS A 41 1.80 4.89 -1.18
C LYS A 41 2.36 4.00 -0.07
N ALA A 42 3.57 4.30 0.41
CA ALA A 42 4.20 3.58 1.51
C ALA A 42 3.42 3.75 2.82
N LEU A 43 2.99 4.99 3.13
CA LEU A 43 2.17 5.27 4.30
C LEU A 43 0.87 4.47 4.28
N GLY A 44 0.19 4.39 3.12
CA GLY A 44 -1.07 3.65 2.99
C GLY A 44 -0.94 2.18 3.25
N ILE A 45 0.13 1.55 2.73
CA ILE A 45 0.44 0.15 3.01
C ILE A 45 0.65 -0.03 4.51
N VAL A 46 1.52 0.76 5.12
CA VAL A 46 1.84 0.68 6.56
C VAL A 46 0.58 0.84 7.42
N LEU A 47 -0.25 1.85 7.14
CA LEU A 47 -1.45 2.13 7.92
C LEU A 47 -2.47 0.99 7.84
N ILE A 48 -2.73 0.44 6.64
CA ILE A 48 -3.69 -0.67 6.50
C ILE A 48 -3.14 -1.93 7.17
N THR A 49 -1.87 -2.26 6.96
CA THR A 49 -1.29 -3.46 7.59
C THR A 49 -1.27 -3.34 9.11
N TYR A 50 -0.97 -2.15 9.64
CA TYR A 50 -0.92 -1.90 11.07
C TYR A 50 -2.31 -1.94 11.70
N LEU A 51 -3.32 -1.30 11.07
CA LEU A 51 -4.70 -1.37 11.55
C LEU A 51 -5.26 -2.79 11.47
N ALA A 52 -4.94 -3.54 10.42
CA ALA A 52 -5.40 -4.93 10.28
C ALA A 52 -4.80 -5.83 11.36
N TRP A 53 -3.51 -5.63 11.67
CA TRP A 53 -2.84 -6.28 12.78
C TRP A 53 -3.47 -5.90 14.13
N LEU A 54 -3.72 -4.60 14.37
CA LEU A 54 -4.35 -4.13 15.61
C LEU A 54 -5.74 -4.74 15.82
N PHE A 55 -6.58 -4.76 14.79
CA PHE A 55 -7.92 -5.36 14.86
C PHE A 55 -7.91 -6.88 14.94
N SER A 56 -6.82 -7.52 14.51
CA SER A 56 -6.70 -8.97 14.61
C SER A 56 -6.66 -9.47 16.06
N TYR A 57 -6.20 -8.66 17.02
CA TYR A 57 -6.23 -9.03 18.43
C TYR A 57 -7.65 -9.20 18.99
N VAL A 58 -8.63 -8.49 18.44
CA VAL A 58 -10.01 -8.50 18.94
C VAL A 58 -10.88 -9.47 18.15
N TRP A 59 -10.75 -9.48 16.82
CA TRP A 59 -11.65 -10.22 15.92
C TRP A 59 -10.97 -11.32 15.11
N GLY A 60 -9.68 -11.56 15.36
CA GLY A 60 -8.84 -12.43 14.53
C GLY A 60 -8.44 -11.79 13.21
N PHE A 61 -7.39 -12.32 12.60
CA PHE A 61 -6.98 -11.95 11.25
C PHE A 61 -7.90 -12.62 10.23
N ASN A 62 -8.72 -11.83 9.54
CA ASN A 62 -9.64 -12.29 8.53
C ASN A 62 -9.92 -11.19 7.50
N ARG A 63 -10.70 -11.52 6.47
CA ARG A 63 -11.04 -10.55 5.42
C ARG A 63 -11.81 -9.34 5.96
N HIS A 64 -12.66 -9.51 6.97
CA HIS A 64 -13.46 -8.43 7.55
C HIS A 64 -12.57 -7.43 8.29
N THR A 65 -11.56 -7.88 9.05
CA THR A 65 -10.64 -6.97 9.74
C THR A 65 -9.85 -6.12 8.76
N ILE A 66 -9.37 -6.71 7.65
CA ILE A 66 -8.72 -5.95 6.56
C ILE A 66 -9.68 -4.91 5.95
N LEU A 67 -10.92 -5.30 5.63
CA LEU A 67 -11.91 -4.38 5.06
C LEU A 67 -12.27 -3.23 6.02
N ILE A 68 -12.38 -3.50 7.32
CA ILE A 68 -12.61 -2.48 8.35
C ILE A 68 -11.42 -1.52 8.42
N SER A 69 -10.19 -2.02 8.34
CA SER A 69 -8.98 -1.17 8.31
C SER A 69 -8.95 -0.24 7.11
N VAL A 70 -9.27 -0.76 5.91
CA VAL A 70 -9.37 0.06 4.69
C VAL A 70 -10.49 1.10 4.83
N PHE A 71 -11.67 0.70 5.30
CA PHE A 71 -12.81 1.59 5.49
C PHE A 71 -12.49 2.71 6.48
N LEU A 72 -11.88 2.39 7.61
CA LEU A 72 -11.47 3.35 8.62
C LEU A 72 -10.44 4.33 8.05
N LEU A 73 -9.44 3.82 7.31
CA LEU A 73 -8.45 4.69 6.67
C LEU A 73 -9.10 5.65 5.68
N CYS A 74 -10.02 5.17 4.84
CA CYS A 74 -10.82 6.01 3.94
C CYS A 74 -11.63 7.08 4.68
N LEU A 75 -12.23 6.73 5.82
CA LEU A 75 -13.04 7.65 6.61
C LEU A 75 -12.17 8.76 7.23
N ILE A 76 -11.05 8.40 7.85
CA ILE A 76 -10.10 9.35 8.44
C ILE A 76 -9.53 10.26 7.33
N SER A 77 -9.08 9.67 6.23
CA SER A 77 -8.60 10.38 5.05
C SER A 77 -9.64 11.37 4.52
N GLY A 78 -10.89 10.96 4.36
CA GLY A 78 -11.97 11.81 3.87
C GLY A 78 -12.29 12.99 4.80
N VAL A 79 -12.23 12.78 6.12
CA VAL A 79 -12.40 13.86 7.11
C VAL A 79 -11.24 14.86 7.02
N VAL A 80 -10.00 14.38 6.92
CA VAL A 80 -8.81 15.24 6.78
C VAL A 80 -8.85 16.02 5.47
N TYR A 81 -9.17 15.36 4.36
CA TYR A 81 -9.28 15.99 3.04
C TYR A 81 -10.33 17.11 2.99
N ARG A 82 -11.45 16.96 3.73
CA ARG A 82 -12.46 18.03 3.84
C ARG A 82 -11.93 19.25 4.59
N LYS A 83 -11.09 19.05 5.61
CA LYS A 83 -10.48 20.14 6.39
C LYS A 83 -9.32 20.79 5.65
N GLN A 84 -8.59 20.02 4.84
CA GLN A 84 -7.38 20.45 4.16
C GLN A 84 -7.43 19.99 2.71
N ARG A 85 -7.71 20.93 1.78
CA ARG A 85 -7.64 20.67 0.34
C ARG A 85 -6.21 20.80 -0.18
N ILE A 86 -5.33 19.98 0.39
CA ILE A 86 -3.91 19.97 0.04
C ILE A 86 -3.73 18.99 -1.11
N LEU A 87 -3.69 19.53 -2.33
CA LEU A 87 -3.31 18.78 -3.53
C LEU A 87 -1.98 19.33 -4.07
N PRO A 88 -1.00 18.46 -4.40
CA PRO A 88 0.21 18.86 -5.10
C PRO A 88 -0.15 19.29 -6.52
N GLU A 89 0.76 20.01 -7.16
CA GLU A 89 0.61 20.38 -8.55
C GLU A 89 0.55 19.14 -9.45
N LYS A 90 -0.28 19.21 -10.50
CA LYS A 90 -0.46 18.09 -11.45
C LYS A 90 0.86 17.61 -12.06
N LYS A 91 1.81 18.53 -12.31
CA LYS A 91 3.14 18.20 -12.85
C LYS A 91 3.95 17.34 -11.89
N VAL A 92 3.96 17.70 -10.61
CA VAL A 92 4.69 16.96 -9.57
C VAL A 92 4.03 15.61 -9.30
N LEU A 93 2.69 15.58 -9.27
CA LEU A 93 1.93 14.35 -9.17
C LEU A 93 2.29 13.38 -10.31
N PHE A 94 2.23 13.86 -11.57
CA PHE A 94 2.55 13.05 -12.74
C PHE A 94 4.00 12.56 -12.74
N SER A 95 4.94 13.40 -12.31
CA SER A 95 6.35 13.00 -12.18
C SER A 95 6.52 11.88 -11.15
N ASN A 96 5.87 11.98 -9.99
CA ASN A 96 5.90 10.93 -8.97
C ASN A 96 5.27 9.62 -9.48
N GLU A 97 4.15 9.72 -10.19
CA GLU A 97 3.51 8.55 -10.80
C GLU A 97 4.39 7.88 -11.85
N LEU A 98 5.07 8.67 -12.69
CA LEU A 98 5.98 8.14 -13.69
C LEU A 98 7.15 7.39 -13.02
N VAL A 99 7.73 7.96 -11.96
CA VAL A 99 8.83 7.33 -11.21
C VAL A 99 8.35 6.04 -10.54
N PHE A 100 7.18 6.06 -9.90
CA PHE A 100 6.60 4.87 -9.28
C PHE A 100 6.32 3.77 -10.32
N ALA A 101 5.62 4.10 -11.41
CA ALA A 101 5.30 3.14 -12.47
C ALA A 101 6.57 2.56 -13.10
N ALA A 102 7.56 3.40 -13.41
CA ALA A 102 8.85 2.94 -13.94
C ALA A 102 9.54 1.96 -12.98
N GLY A 103 9.58 2.27 -11.69
CA GLY A 103 10.13 1.37 -10.66
C GLY A 103 9.35 0.06 -10.57
N PHE A 104 8.02 0.13 -10.51
CA PHE A 104 7.14 -1.03 -10.42
C PHE A 104 7.34 -1.97 -11.61
N PHE A 105 7.29 -1.45 -12.84
CA PHE A 105 7.46 -2.27 -14.04
C PHE A 105 8.90 -2.77 -14.20
N PHE A 106 9.91 -2.00 -13.80
CA PHE A 106 11.30 -2.46 -13.77
C PHE A 106 11.47 -3.67 -12.85
N PHE A 107 10.97 -3.60 -11.60
CA PHE A 107 11.04 -4.73 -10.68
C PHE A 107 10.13 -5.91 -11.09
N LEU A 108 9.00 -5.63 -11.75
CA LEU A 108 8.15 -6.67 -12.35
C LEU A 108 8.90 -7.45 -13.43
N LEU A 109 9.67 -6.77 -14.30
CA LEU A 109 10.50 -7.42 -15.31
C LEU A 109 11.56 -8.31 -14.66
N ILE A 110 12.27 -7.81 -13.64
CA ILE A 110 13.24 -8.62 -12.90
C ILE A 110 12.55 -9.87 -12.32
N ARG A 111 11.36 -9.71 -11.73
CA ARG A 111 10.60 -10.83 -11.15
C ARG A 111 10.14 -11.83 -12.21
N MET A 112 9.81 -11.38 -13.41
CA MET A 112 9.44 -12.24 -14.54
C MET A 112 10.61 -13.11 -15.01
N TYR A 113 11.84 -12.59 -15.00
CA TYR A 113 13.04 -13.36 -15.38
C TYR A 113 13.58 -14.26 -14.26
N LEU A 114 13.33 -13.93 -12.99
CA LEU A 114 13.71 -14.76 -11.83
C LEU A 114 12.48 -15.13 -10.96
N PRO A 115 11.54 -15.95 -11.49
CA PRO A 115 10.29 -16.29 -10.81
C PRO A 115 10.50 -17.25 -9.63
N GLU A 116 11.59 -18.02 -9.65
CA GLU A 116 11.87 -19.05 -8.66
C GLU A 116 12.01 -18.48 -7.24
N ILE A 117 11.37 -19.18 -6.29
CA ILE A 117 11.50 -18.95 -4.85
C ILE A 117 12.73 -19.74 -4.38
N TYR A 118 13.90 -19.23 -4.71
CA TYR A 118 15.17 -19.87 -4.44
C TYR A 118 16.22 -18.84 -4.02
N ARG A 119 17.01 -19.19 -2.99
CA ARG A 119 18.06 -18.37 -2.33
C ARG A 119 17.57 -17.09 -1.64
N HIS A 120 18.49 -16.50 -0.87
CA HIS A 120 18.31 -15.25 -0.13
C HIS A 120 17.08 -15.28 0.78
N GLU A 121 16.51 -14.11 1.03
CA GLU A 121 15.31 -13.91 1.86
C GLU A 121 14.03 -14.47 1.21
N LYS A 122 14.04 -14.84 -0.08
CA LYS A 122 12.82 -15.27 -0.79
C LYS A 122 12.15 -16.49 -0.15
N PHE A 123 12.95 -17.42 0.39
CA PHE A 123 12.41 -18.59 1.08
C PHE A 123 11.73 -18.21 2.40
N MET A 124 12.34 -17.30 3.16
CA MET A 124 11.81 -16.80 4.42
C MET A 124 10.54 -15.96 4.20
N ASP A 125 10.55 -15.07 3.21
CA ASP A 125 9.38 -14.27 2.81
C ASP A 125 8.19 -15.16 2.41
N PHE A 126 8.46 -16.22 1.65
CA PHE A 126 7.44 -17.19 1.27
C PHE A 126 6.90 -17.97 2.48
N ALA A 127 7.75 -18.34 3.43
CA ALA A 127 7.34 -18.98 4.67
C ALA A 127 6.44 -18.07 5.51
N PHE A 128 6.81 -16.79 5.68
CA PHE A 128 5.98 -15.82 6.39
C PHE A 128 4.63 -15.60 5.72
N LEU A 129 4.61 -15.43 4.39
CA LEU A 129 3.35 -15.25 3.66
C LEU A 129 2.43 -16.46 3.86
N ASN A 130 2.95 -17.68 3.77
CA ASN A 130 2.16 -18.88 4.01
C ASN A 130 1.70 -19.02 5.46
N ALA A 131 2.53 -18.64 6.43
CA ALA A 131 2.16 -18.66 7.84
C ALA A 131 1.00 -17.69 8.11
N VAL A 132 1.08 -16.46 7.59
CA VAL A 132 0.03 -15.45 7.72
C VAL A 132 -1.28 -15.91 7.08
N MET A 133 -1.21 -16.53 5.89
CA MET A 133 -2.40 -17.03 5.19
C MET A 133 -3.09 -18.20 5.89
N ARG A 134 -2.41 -18.88 6.82
CA ARG A 134 -2.95 -20.04 7.56
C ARG A 134 -3.37 -19.71 8.99
N THR A 135 -2.98 -18.55 9.49
CA THR A 135 -3.17 -18.15 10.89
C THR A 135 -4.37 -17.23 11.03
N SER A 136 -5.16 -17.43 12.09
CA SER A 136 -6.32 -16.59 12.43
C SER A 136 -6.02 -15.53 13.49
N SER A 137 -4.81 -15.50 14.06
CA SER A 137 -4.41 -14.56 15.12
C SER A 137 -2.90 -14.33 15.12
N PHE A 138 -2.47 -13.07 15.19
CA PHE A 138 -1.05 -12.75 15.41
C PHE A 138 -0.69 -12.86 16.90
N PRO A 139 0.57 -13.16 17.24
CA PRO A 139 1.05 -13.12 18.62
C PRO A 139 0.97 -11.72 19.22
#